data_AF-A0A1V6J9E0-F1
#
_entry.id   AF-A0A1V6J9E0-F1
#
_cell.length_a   1.000
_cell.length_b   1.000
_cell.length_c   1.000
_cell.angle_alpha   90.00
_cell.angle_beta   90.00
_cell.angle_gamma   90.00
#
_symmetry.space_group_name_H-M   'P 1'
#
loop_
_entity.id
_entity.type
_entity.pdbx_description
1 polymer ?
#
loop_
_entity_poly.entity_id
_entity_poly.type
_entity_poly.pdbx_seq_one_letter_code
_entity_poly.pdbx_strand_id
1 'polypeptide(L)'
;MADITFDCPQCGNNLVVDESGAGLSVPCPECSQLITIPSPTIAARPTPPQGDIVFNCPHCKQSIEAPLAIFGQLIDCPACNNPVEVRRSSSLPMPPPRRPTTPPPHIAPKVPRPVPGPHPHHISSIKVISGRTIAALIFGAIVLVAWTRNYFFVQKPVADTIRADSRNYGYKLTARLQYYILPSTLILDLVKVKSVAPVDLFRGLFQSAEVFSDARRRFDKVILARNGKPIFEISGSDFWTLGSEYGSGQNPMYLIRTLPEKLYRPNGRPAYSTWEGGFLGVVSRQMEDATDAAHTWADY
;
A
#
# COMPACT_ATOMS: atom_id res chain seq x y z
N MET A 1 -29.21 -8.43 44.96
CA MET A 1 -30.43 -8.26 44.16
C MET A 1 -30.62 -6.78 43.99
N ALA A 2 -29.98 -6.24 42.95
CA ALA A 2 -30.11 -4.84 42.57
C ALA A 2 -31.08 -4.78 41.39
N ASP A 3 -32.09 -3.93 41.48
CA ASP A 3 -33.03 -3.71 40.40
C ASP A 3 -32.36 -2.87 39.29
N ILE A 4 -32.53 -3.29 38.04
CA ILE A 4 -32.13 -2.54 36.84
C ILE A 4 -33.34 -1.69 36.41
N THR A 5 -33.24 -0.38 36.65
CA THR A 5 -34.22 0.60 36.18
C THR A 5 -33.75 1.25 34.88
N PHE A 6 -34.57 1.20 33.83
CA PHE A 6 -34.26 1.80 32.53
C PHE A 6 -35.52 2.19 31.76
N ASP A 7 -35.40 3.14 30.84
CA ASP A 7 -36.53 3.58 30.02
C ASP A 7 -36.59 2.81 28.69
N CYS A 8 -37.79 2.46 28.25
CA CYS A 8 -38.01 1.79 26.97
C CYS A 8 -37.59 2.72 25.81
N PRO A 9 -36.71 2.28 24.89
CA PRO A 9 -36.26 3.12 23.77
C PRO A 9 -37.34 3.38 22.71
N GLN A 10 -38.46 2.65 22.76
CA GLN A 10 -39.55 2.77 21.78
C GLN A 10 -40.68 3.68 22.26
N CYS A 11 -41.01 3.66 23.55
CA CYS A 11 -42.13 4.43 24.10
C CYS A 11 -41.77 5.34 25.29
N GLY A 12 -40.53 5.28 25.77
CA GLY A 12 -40.04 6.12 26.88
C GLY A 12 -40.57 5.74 28.26
N ASN A 13 -41.32 4.65 28.39
CA ASN A 13 -41.85 4.24 29.70
C ASN A 13 -40.74 3.67 30.59
N ASN A 14 -40.80 4.00 31.88
CA ASN A 14 -39.84 3.51 32.87
C ASN A 14 -40.13 2.06 33.24
N LEU A 15 -39.12 1.20 33.14
CA LEU A 15 -39.20 -0.23 33.42
C LEU A 15 -38.20 -0.61 34.51
N VAL A 16 -38.62 -1.52 35.38
CA VAL A 16 -37.80 -2.06 36.47
C VAL A 16 -37.76 -3.57 36.33
N VAL A 17 -36.56 -4.14 36.21
CA VAL A 17 -36.35 -5.58 36.07
C VAL A 17 -35.21 -6.04 36.96
N ASP A 18 -35.26 -7.29 37.42
CA ASP A 18 -34.18 -7.88 38.21
C ASP A 18 -32.88 -8.04 37.39
N GLU A 19 -31.74 -8.06 38.07
CA GLU A 19 -30.41 -8.25 37.46
C GLU A 19 -30.30 -9.52 36.59
N SER A 20 -31.08 -10.56 36.92
CA SER A 20 -31.16 -11.80 36.14
C SER A 20 -31.72 -11.60 34.73
N GLY A 21 -32.41 -10.48 34.48
CA GLY A 21 -32.94 -10.10 33.18
C GLY A 21 -31.90 -9.48 32.23
N ALA A 22 -30.71 -9.15 32.71
CA ALA A 22 -29.68 -8.46 31.94
C ALA A 22 -29.32 -9.19 30.62
N GLY A 23 -29.42 -8.47 29.50
CA GLY A 23 -29.09 -8.98 28.16
C GLY A 23 -30.19 -9.81 27.48
N LEU A 24 -31.32 -10.08 28.15
CA LEU A 24 -32.46 -10.73 27.52
C LEU A 24 -33.29 -9.75 26.68
N SER A 25 -33.83 -10.24 25.56
CA SER A 25 -34.80 -9.52 24.75
C SER A 25 -36.21 -9.92 25.15
N VAL A 26 -36.97 -8.96 25.68
CA VAL A 26 -38.34 -9.16 26.17
C VAL A 26 -39.29 -8.16 25.50
N PRO A 27 -40.55 -8.51 25.23
CA PRO A 27 -41.53 -7.55 24.75
C PRO A 27 -41.84 -6.50 25.83
N CYS A 28 -41.82 -5.22 25.46
CA CYS A 28 -42.22 -4.14 26.34
C CYS A 28 -43.73 -4.24 26.66
N PRO A 29 -44.16 -4.15 27.94
CA PRO A 29 -45.58 -4.26 28.30
C PRO A 29 -46.45 -3.13 27.73
N GLU A 30 -45.88 -1.95 27.49
CA GLU A 30 -46.63 -0.78 27.01
C GLU A 30 -46.75 -0.72 25.48
N CYS A 31 -45.65 -0.98 24.76
CA CYS A 31 -45.64 -0.83 23.30
C CYS A 31 -45.51 -2.16 22.54
N SER A 32 -45.39 -3.29 23.25
CA SER A 32 -45.22 -4.65 22.70
C SER A 32 -43.99 -4.85 21.80
N GLN A 33 -43.13 -3.83 21.64
CA GLN A 33 -41.89 -3.94 20.90
C GLN A 33 -40.85 -4.71 21.69
N LEU A 34 -40.05 -5.51 20.99
CA LEU A 34 -38.97 -6.29 21.58
C LEU A 34 -37.85 -5.34 22.04
N ILE A 35 -37.55 -5.33 23.34
CA ILE A 35 -36.52 -4.47 23.96
C ILE A 35 -35.47 -5.34 24.64
N THR A 36 -34.22 -4.87 24.68
CA THR A 36 -33.12 -5.59 25.33
C THR A 36 -32.78 -4.92 26.66
N ILE A 37 -32.77 -5.70 27.74
CA ILE A 37 -32.47 -5.19 29.09
C ILE A 37 -30.97 -4.87 29.20
N PRO A 38 -30.58 -3.65 29.60
CA PRO A 38 -29.17 -3.25 29.70
C PRO A 38 -28.46 -4.00 30.83
N SER A 39 -27.25 -4.54 30.57
CA SER A 39 -26.45 -5.25 31.58
C SER A 39 -25.42 -4.32 32.24
N PRO A 40 -25.39 -4.20 33.58
CA PRO A 40 -24.46 -3.32 34.30
C PRO A 40 -22.99 -3.78 34.27
N THR A 41 -22.67 -4.99 33.77
CA THR A 41 -21.28 -5.49 33.63
C THR A 41 -20.61 -5.05 32.32
N ILE A 42 -21.34 -4.39 31.42
CA ILE A 42 -20.74 -3.61 30.33
C ILE A 42 -21.16 -2.15 30.53
N ALA A 43 -20.77 -1.60 31.69
CA ALA A 43 -20.60 -0.16 31.78
C ALA A 43 -19.65 0.25 30.65
N ALA A 44 -20.21 0.97 29.70
CA ALA A 44 -19.56 1.54 28.55
C ALA A 44 -18.12 1.95 28.90
N ARG A 45 -17.15 1.39 28.18
CA ARG A 45 -15.94 2.16 27.90
C ARG A 45 -16.47 3.49 27.37
N PRO A 46 -16.17 4.65 28.00
CA PRO A 46 -16.59 5.91 27.42
C PRO A 46 -16.01 5.91 26.01
N THR A 47 -16.90 5.90 25.01
CA THR A 47 -16.52 6.36 23.68
C THR A 47 -15.94 7.74 23.96
N PRO A 48 -14.63 7.98 23.71
CA PRO A 48 -14.10 9.30 23.88
C PRO A 48 -14.99 10.24 23.08
N PRO A 49 -15.38 11.43 23.59
CA PRO A 49 -16.14 12.38 22.79
C PRO A 49 -15.35 12.58 21.51
N GLN A 50 -15.88 12.04 20.41
CA GLN A 50 -15.29 12.19 19.09
C GLN A 50 -15.57 13.66 18.76
N GLY A 51 -14.59 14.51 19.07
CA GLY A 51 -14.58 15.82 18.46
C GLY A 51 -14.41 15.57 16.97
N ASP A 52 -15.48 15.73 16.22
CA ASP A 52 -15.44 15.69 14.77
C ASP A 52 -14.47 16.80 14.33
N ILE A 53 -13.42 16.40 13.62
CA ILE A 53 -12.53 17.36 12.99
C ILE A 53 -13.31 17.94 11.82
N VAL A 54 -13.70 19.20 11.94
CA VAL A 54 -14.25 19.97 10.83
C VAL A 54 -13.09 20.67 10.12
N PHE A 55 -12.90 20.37 8.85
CA PHE A 55 -11.89 21.04 8.03
C PHE A 55 -12.40 21.29 6.61
N ASN A 56 -11.87 22.33 5.97
CA ASN A 56 -12.29 22.69 4.62
C ASN A 56 -11.35 22.05 3.59
N CYS A 57 -11.93 21.44 2.56
CA CYS A 57 -11.20 20.91 1.42
C CYS A 57 -10.35 22.03 0.77
N PRO A 58 -9.03 21.83 0.56
CA PRO A 58 -8.18 22.85 -0.06
C PRO A 58 -8.56 23.13 -1.52
N HIS A 59 -9.15 22.14 -2.22
CA HIS A 59 -9.48 22.18 -3.64
C HIS A 59 -10.83 22.86 -3.93
N CYS A 60 -11.90 22.52 -3.20
CA CYS A 60 -13.26 23.02 -3.47
C CYS A 60 -13.91 23.79 -2.32
N LYS A 61 -13.19 23.95 -1.19
CA LYS A 61 -13.66 24.64 0.04
C LYS A 61 -14.82 23.98 0.78
N GLN A 62 -15.27 22.80 0.36
CA GLN A 62 -16.27 22.00 1.07
C GLN A 62 -15.83 21.73 2.52
N SER A 63 -16.72 21.98 3.48
CA SER A 63 -16.53 21.59 4.88
C SER A 63 -16.72 20.08 5.02
N ILE A 64 -15.76 19.41 5.64
CA ILE A 64 -15.75 17.96 5.85
C ILE A 64 -15.63 17.68 7.35
N GLU A 65 -16.52 16.84 7.86
CA GLU A 65 -16.51 16.35 9.23
C GLU A 65 -15.95 14.92 9.25
N ALA A 66 -14.88 14.71 10.02
CA ALA A 66 -14.16 13.45 10.08
C ALA A 66 -13.86 13.05 11.53
N PRO A 67 -14.03 11.77 11.91
CA PRO A 67 -13.62 11.30 13.23
C PRO A 67 -12.12 11.51 13.48
N LEU A 68 -11.74 11.85 14.71
CA LEU A 68 -10.32 12.00 15.09
C LEU A 68 -9.49 10.73 14.82
N ALA A 69 -10.13 9.56 14.77
CA ALA A 69 -9.49 8.27 14.47
C ALA A 69 -8.86 8.19 13.07
N ILE A 70 -9.29 9.05 12.12
CA ILE A 70 -8.75 9.08 10.76
C ILE A 70 -7.82 10.28 10.52
N PHE A 71 -7.35 10.94 11.58
CA PHE A 71 -6.34 12.01 11.48
C PHE A 71 -5.07 11.52 10.79
N GLY A 72 -4.58 12.31 9.83
CA GLY A 72 -3.41 11.99 8.99
C GLY A 72 -3.70 11.00 7.86
N GLN A 73 -4.91 10.43 7.77
CA GLN A 73 -5.31 9.60 6.64
C GLN A 73 -5.81 10.47 5.49
N LEU A 74 -5.61 9.99 4.26
CA LEU A 74 -6.24 10.55 3.07
C LEU A 74 -7.68 10.06 2.94
N ILE A 75 -8.60 11.00 2.69
CA ILE A 75 -9.99 10.74 2.32
C ILE A 75 -10.32 11.47 1.02
N ASP A 76 -11.28 10.97 0.24
CA ASP A 76 -11.74 11.69 -0.95
C ASP A 76 -12.77 12.75 -0.56
N CYS A 77 -12.61 13.98 -1.07
CA CYS A 77 -13.59 15.03 -0.82
C CYS A 77 -14.93 14.72 -1.51
N PRO A 78 -16.07 14.70 -0.81
CA PRO A 78 -17.36 14.35 -1.41
C PRO A 78 -17.88 15.35 -2.45
N ALA A 79 -17.34 16.57 -2.49
CA ALA A 79 -17.77 17.61 -3.43
C ALA A 79 -16.92 17.68 -4.71
N CYS A 80 -15.66 17.23 -4.66
CA CYS A 80 -14.74 17.39 -5.81
C CYS A 80 -13.85 16.18 -6.10
N ASN A 81 -14.01 15.09 -5.33
CA ASN A 81 -13.29 13.83 -5.46
C ASN A 81 -11.76 13.89 -5.35
N ASN A 82 -11.19 15.04 -5.00
CA ASN A 82 -9.76 15.15 -4.76
C ASN A 82 -9.40 14.55 -3.39
N PRO A 83 -8.27 13.82 -3.28
CA PRO A 83 -7.79 13.29 -2.01
C PRO A 83 -7.39 14.44 -1.08
N VAL A 84 -7.87 14.42 0.16
CA VAL A 84 -7.58 15.41 1.20
C VAL A 84 -7.11 14.69 2.46
N GLU A 85 -6.00 15.16 3.02
CA GLU A 85 -5.48 14.67 4.29
C GLU A 85 -6.31 15.24 5.45
N VAL A 86 -6.79 14.37 6.33
CA VAL A 86 -7.54 14.78 7.52
C VAL A 86 -6.57 15.43 8.51
N ARG A 87 -6.51 16.76 8.50
CA ARG A 87 -5.71 17.56 9.44
C ARG A 87 -6.62 18.33 10.38
N ARG A 88 -6.15 18.54 11.61
CA ARG A 88 -6.74 19.50 12.54
C ARG A 88 -6.41 20.89 11.99
N SER A 89 -7.39 21.74 11.79
CA SER A 89 -7.19 23.15 11.43
C SER A 89 -6.57 23.91 12.60
N SER A 90 -5.31 23.63 12.94
CA SER A 90 -4.52 24.44 13.85
C SER A 90 -3.77 25.47 13.01
N SER A 91 -4.21 26.72 13.07
CA SER A 91 -3.44 27.89 12.68
C SER A 91 -2.19 27.96 13.57
N LEU A 92 -1.16 27.19 13.25
CA LEU A 92 0.18 27.40 13.78
C LEU A 92 1.09 27.77 12.60
N PRO A 93 1.85 28.87 12.71
CA PRO A 93 2.76 29.29 11.65
C PRO A 93 3.80 28.20 11.40
N MET A 94 3.84 27.74 10.16
CA MET A 94 4.90 26.85 9.68
C MET A 94 6.23 27.61 9.77
N PRO A 95 7.28 27.05 10.38
CA PRO A 95 8.59 27.69 10.38
C PRO A 95 9.12 27.79 8.95
N PRO A 96 9.84 28.88 8.61
CA PRO A 96 10.34 29.09 7.26
C PRO A 96 11.31 27.97 6.85
N PRO A 97 11.34 27.59 5.56
CA PRO A 97 12.27 26.58 5.06
C PRO A 97 13.71 27.03 5.29
N ARG A 98 14.52 26.15 5.91
CA ARG A 98 15.96 26.38 6.01
C ARG A 98 16.56 26.35 4.60
N ARG A 99 17.30 27.40 4.29
CA ARG A 99 18.07 27.57 3.06
C ARG A 99 19.04 26.38 2.89
N PRO A 100 19.14 25.78 1.70
CA PRO A 100 20.19 24.81 1.41
C PRO A 100 21.55 25.48 1.56
N THR A 101 22.35 25.04 2.53
CA THR A 101 23.77 25.40 2.62
C THR A 101 24.51 24.71 1.48
N THR A 102 25.21 25.52 0.70
CA THR A 102 26.10 25.15 -0.40
C THR A 102 27.09 24.05 0.03
N PRO A 103 27.39 23.07 -0.83
CA PRO A 103 28.47 22.12 -0.57
C PRO A 103 29.83 22.85 -0.55
N PRO A 104 30.79 22.40 0.29
CA PRO A 104 32.15 22.94 0.28
C PRO A 104 32.86 22.62 -1.06
N PRO A 105 33.86 23.44 -1.44
CA PRO A 105 34.55 23.30 -2.71
C PRO A 105 35.31 21.97 -2.82
N HIS A 106 35.23 21.36 -4.00
CA HIS A 106 36.04 20.19 -4.38
C HIS A 106 37.53 20.51 -4.28
N ILE A 107 38.26 19.73 -3.48
CA ILE A 107 39.71 19.71 -3.47
C ILE A 107 40.18 19.02 -4.75
N ALA A 108 41.03 19.71 -5.52
CA ALA A 108 41.66 19.17 -6.72
C ALA A 108 42.54 17.93 -6.38
N PRO A 109 42.52 16.88 -7.21
CA PRO A 109 43.38 15.71 -7.01
C PRO A 109 44.86 16.09 -7.18
N LYS A 110 45.69 15.68 -6.21
CA LYS A 110 47.15 15.78 -6.25
C LYS A 110 47.68 14.89 -7.38
N VAL A 111 48.44 15.48 -8.31
CA VAL A 111 49.20 14.76 -9.34
C VAL A 111 50.23 13.83 -8.67
N PRO A 112 50.21 12.51 -8.94
CA PRO A 112 51.24 11.59 -8.44
C PRO A 112 52.61 11.87 -9.08
N ARG A 113 53.67 11.70 -8.29
CA ARG A 113 55.07 11.76 -8.76
C ARG A 113 55.37 10.63 -9.76
N PRO A 114 56.35 10.80 -10.68
CA PRO A 114 56.73 9.76 -11.61
C PRO A 114 57.27 8.53 -10.86
N VAL A 115 56.73 7.36 -11.18
CA VAL A 115 57.19 6.05 -10.68
C VAL A 115 58.42 5.62 -11.50
N PRO A 116 59.48 5.06 -10.89
CA PRO A 116 60.62 4.50 -11.61
C PRO A 116 60.20 3.34 -12.53
N GLY A 117 60.82 3.26 -13.70
CA GLY A 117 60.46 2.33 -14.78
C GLY A 117 60.56 0.84 -14.40
N PRO A 118 59.81 -0.03 -15.10
CA PRO A 118 59.72 -1.45 -14.78
C PRO A 118 61.00 -2.21 -15.17
N HIS A 119 61.40 -3.14 -14.30
CA HIS A 119 62.38 -4.18 -14.64
C HIS A 119 61.74 -5.27 -15.52
N PRO A 120 62.47 -5.83 -16.51
CA PRO A 120 61.92 -6.85 -17.39
C PRO A 120 61.74 -8.17 -16.63
N HIS A 121 60.48 -8.51 -16.32
CA HIS A 121 60.10 -9.84 -15.91
C HIS A 121 59.70 -10.66 -17.14
N HIS A 122 60.28 -11.85 -17.24
CA HIS A 122 60.05 -12.83 -18.29
C HIS A 122 58.61 -13.37 -18.22
N ILE A 123 57.73 -12.86 -19.08
CA ILE A 123 56.32 -13.29 -19.18
C ILE A 123 56.29 -14.68 -19.82
N SER A 124 55.93 -15.68 -19.04
CA SER A 124 55.63 -17.01 -19.54
C SER A 124 54.44 -16.98 -20.50
N SER A 125 54.55 -17.74 -21.58
CA SER A 125 53.66 -17.72 -22.73
C SER A 125 52.20 -17.99 -22.33
N ILE A 126 51.37 -16.95 -22.34
CA ILE A 126 49.92 -17.08 -22.16
C ILE A 126 49.37 -17.81 -23.39
N LYS A 127 48.88 -19.04 -23.22
CA LYS A 127 48.14 -19.75 -24.26
C LYS A 127 46.93 -18.89 -24.66
N VAL A 128 46.93 -18.39 -25.90
CA VAL A 128 45.86 -17.56 -26.45
C VAL A 128 44.60 -18.41 -26.55
N ILE A 129 43.68 -18.20 -25.61
CA ILE A 129 42.33 -18.78 -25.65
C ILE A 129 41.58 -18.11 -26.82
N SER A 130 40.87 -18.90 -27.64
CA SER A 130 40.20 -18.37 -28.83
C SER A 130 39.23 -17.22 -28.46
N GLY A 131 39.11 -16.20 -29.32
CA GLY A 131 38.23 -15.06 -29.05
C GLY A 131 36.77 -15.43 -28.80
N ARG A 132 36.31 -16.57 -29.36
CA ARG A 132 34.96 -17.12 -29.16
C ARG A 132 34.74 -17.64 -27.74
N THR A 133 35.75 -18.31 -27.17
CA THR A 133 35.70 -18.80 -25.78
C THR A 133 35.71 -17.64 -24.77
N ILE A 134 36.47 -16.58 -25.04
CA ILE A 134 36.48 -15.38 -24.18
C ILE A 134 35.11 -14.68 -24.23
N ALA A 135 34.54 -14.49 -25.42
CA ALA A 135 33.21 -13.89 -25.57
C ALA A 135 32.11 -14.69 -24.86
N ALA A 136 32.14 -16.02 -24.94
CA ALA A 136 31.18 -16.89 -24.26
C ALA A 136 31.30 -16.78 -22.72
N LEU A 137 32.53 -16.72 -22.18
CA LEU A 137 32.77 -16.54 -20.74
C LEU A 137 32.27 -15.18 -20.26
N ILE A 138 32.51 -14.11 -21.02
CA ILE A 138 32.03 -12.76 -20.71
C ILE A 138 30.50 -12.73 -20.70
N PHE A 139 29.86 -13.30 -21.73
CA PHE A 139 28.40 -13.37 -21.79
C PHE A 139 27.81 -14.16 -20.60
N GLY A 140 28.39 -15.32 -20.28
CA GLY A 140 28.00 -16.10 -19.11
C GLY A 140 28.13 -15.32 -17.80
N ALA A 141 29.22 -14.57 -17.63
CA ALA A 141 29.43 -13.72 -16.47
C ALA A 141 28.39 -12.58 -16.38
N ILE A 142 28.05 -11.94 -17.51
CA ILE A 142 27.02 -10.88 -17.56
C ILE A 142 25.65 -11.45 -17.15
N VAL A 143 25.27 -12.61 -17.69
CA VAL A 143 24.01 -13.29 -17.34
C VAL A 143 23.97 -13.65 -15.86
N LEU A 144 25.07 -14.19 -15.32
CA LEU A 144 25.18 -14.53 -13.91
C LEU A 144 25.04 -13.30 -13.01
N VAL A 145 25.71 -12.19 -13.35
CA VAL A 145 25.61 -10.93 -12.60
C VAL A 145 24.20 -10.37 -12.67
N ALA A 146 23.58 -10.36 -13.85
CA ALA A 146 22.19 -9.92 -14.02
C ALA A 146 21.23 -10.73 -13.15
N TRP A 147 21.33 -12.06 -13.21
CA TRP A 147 20.51 -12.98 -12.42
C TRP A 147 20.72 -12.77 -10.91
N THR A 148 21.98 -12.67 -10.48
CA THR A 148 22.35 -12.47 -9.06
C THR A 148 21.83 -11.13 -8.54
N ARG A 149 22.04 -10.04 -9.29
CA ARG A 149 21.52 -8.72 -8.91
C ARG A 149 20.00 -8.72 -8.84
N ASN A 150 19.34 -9.39 -9.79
CA ASN A 150 17.88 -9.51 -9.77
C ASN A 150 17.39 -10.24 -8.53
N TYR A 151 18.03 -11.36 -8.19
CA TYR A 151 17.68 -12.15 -7.01
C TYR A 151 17.84 -11.34 -5.71
N PHE A 152 19.02 -10.74 -5.48
CA PHE A 152 19.33 -10.08 -4.21
C PHE A 152 18.63 -8.73 -4.02
N PHE A 153 18.43 -7.95 -5.08
CA PHE A 153 17.91 -6.58 -4.96
C PHE A 153 16.45 -6.42 -5.40
N VAL A 154 15.82 -7.45 -5.98
CA VAL A 154 14.43 -7.39 -6.45
C VAL A 154 13.61 -8.52 -5.82
N GLN A 155 13.96 -9.77 -6.13
CA GLN A 155 13.14 -10.93 -5.74
C GLN A 155 13.19 -11.19 -4.23
N LYS A 156 14.39 -11.21 -3.64
CA LYS A 156 14.58 -11.62 -2.25
C LYS A 156 13.88 -10.68 -1.25
N PRO A 157 14.05 -9.34 -1.31
CA PRO A 157 13.38 -8.43 -0.37
C PRO A 157 11.86 -8.54 -0.41
N VAL A 158 11.27 -8.66 -1.61
CA VAL A 158 9.83 -8.87 -1.79
C VAL A 158 9.40 -10.22 -1.21
N ALA A 159 10.12 -11.29 -1.55
CA ALA A 159 9.77 -12.62 -1.09
C ALA A 159 9.91 -12.79 0.43
N ASP A 160 10.92 -12.18 1.04
CA ASP A 160 11.14 -12.24 2.48
C ASP A 160 10.05 -11.44 3.22
N THR A 161 9.67 -10.26 2.70
CA THR A 161 8.56 -9.45 3.25
C THR A 161 7.23 -10.20 3.17
N ILE A 162 6.91 -10.78 2.01
CA ILE A 162 5.66 -11.54 1.83
C ILE A 162 5.62 -12.77 2.76
N ARG A 163 6.74 -13.49 2.90
CA ARG A 163 6.81 -14.68 3.78
C ARG A 163 6.77 -14.34 5.26
N ALA A 164 7.19 -13.14 5.67
CA ALA A 164 7.20 -12.72 7.05
C ALA A 164 5.78 -12.49 7.61
N ASP A 165 4.81 -12.15 6.75
CA ASP A 165 3.41 -11.98 7.13
C ASP A 165 2.63 -13.29 6.91
N SER A 166 2.22 -13.94 8.01
CA SER A 166 1.49 -15.21 7.98
C SER A 166 0.12 -15.13 7.29
N ARG A 167 -0.44 -13.92 7.12
CA ARG A 167 -1.69 -13.70 6.38
C ARG A 167 -1.51 -13.86 4.87
N ASN A 168 -0.27 -13.82 4.38
CA ASN A 168 0.04 -14.04 2.98
C ASN A 168 0.13 -15.53 2.67
N TYR A 169 -1.02 -16.18 2.60
CA TYR A 169 -1.14 -17.59 2.22
C TYR A 169 -2.01 -17.74 0.97
N GLY A 170 -1.97 -18.92 0.35
CA GLY A 170 -2.79 -19.21 -0.83
C GLY A 170 -2.26 -18.65 -2.15
N TYR A 171 -1.21 -17.82 -2.16
CA TYR A 171 -0.57 -17.34 -3.39
C TYR A 171 0.96 -17.33 -3.32
N LYS A 172 1.61 -17.19 -4.49
CA LYS A 172 3.05 -16.95 -4.64
C LYS A 172 3.27 -15.82 -5.62
N LEU A 173 3.84 -14.72 -5.12
CA LEU A 173 4.23 -13.56 -5.89
C LEU A 173 5.76 -13.54 -6.07
N THR A 174 6.21 -13.19 -7.26
CA THR A 174 7.64 -13.03 -7.59
C THR A 174 7.89 -11.67 -8.19
N ALA A 175 9.07 -11.10 -7.98
CA ALA A 175 9.47 -9.80 -8.45
C ALA A 175 10.75 -9.93 -9.28
N ARG A 176 10.75 -9.37 -10.50
CA ARG A 176 11.92 -9.32 -11.36
C ARG A 176 11.97 -8.04 -12.17
N LEU A 177 13.12 -7.78 -12.79
CA LEU A 177 13.24 -6.71 -13.78
C LEU A 177 12.82 -7.26 -15.14
N GLN A 178 12.33 -6.39 -16.00
CA GLN A 178 12.07 -6.77 -17.39
C GLN A 178 13.37 -7.25 -18.06
N TYR A 179 13.29 -8.41 -18.71
CA TYR A 179 14.44 -9.16 -19.27
C TYR A 179 15.59 -9.40 -18.28
N TYR A 180 15.34 -9.34 -16.96
CA TYR A 180 16.32 -9.45 -15.88
C TYR A 180 17.37 -8.32 -15.80
N ILE A 181 17.39 -7.38 -16.75
CA ILE A 181 18.41 -6.33 -16.86
C ILE A 181 17.87 -4.91 -16.98
N LEU A 182 16.63 -4.71 -17.46
CA LEU A 182 16.08 -3.36 -17.64
C LEU A 182 15.62 -2.80 -16.29
N PRO A 183 16.29 -1.77 -15.74
CA PRO A 183 16.02 -1.30 -14.38
C PRO A 183 14.73 -0.48 -14.28
N SER A 184 14.21 0.01 -15.40
CA SER A 184 13.03 0.90 -15.46
C SER A 184 11.71 0.18 -15.25
N THR A 185 11.62 -1.13 -15.50
CA THR A 185 10.36 -1.87 -15.44
C THR A 185 10.46 -3.02 -14.44
N LEU A 186 9.64 -2.96 -13.40
CA LEU A 186 9.42 -4.04 -12.44
C LEU A 186 8.30 -4.95 -12.94
N ILE A 187 8.45 -6.26 -12.79
CA ILE A 187 7.40 -7.24 -13.01
C ILE A 187 7.10 -7.92 -11.69
N LEU A 188 5.87 -7.77 -11.20
CA LEU A 188 5.30 -8.53 -10.10
C LEU A 188 4.42 -9.63 -10.68
N ASP A 189 4.90 -10.87 -10.60
CA ASP A 189 4.31 -12.02 -11.28
C ASP A 189 3.71 -12.99 -10.28
N LEU A 190 2.38 -13.09 -10.32
CA LEU A 190 1.58 -14.01 -9.54
C LEU A 190 1.66 -15.39 -10.19
N VAL A 191 2.50 -16.26 -9.65
CA VAL A 191 2.82 -17.57 -10.25
C VAL A 191 1.95 -18.70 -9.69
N LYS A 192 1.40 -18.55 -8.50
CA LYS A 192 0.44 -19.48 -7.90
C LYS A 192 -0.62 -18.69 -7.15
N VAL A 193 -1.87 -19.14 -7.22
CA VAL A 193 -2.98 -18.53 -6.49
C VAL A 193 -4.07 -19.59 -6.28
N LYS A 194 -4.71 -19.61 -5.11
CA LYS A 194 -5.76 -20.56 -4.70
C LYS A 194 -6.90 -19.82 -4.01
N SER A 195 -7.98 -19.54 -4.75
CA SER A 195 -9.15 -18.76 -4.33
C SER A 195 -8.88 -17.78 -3.16
N VAL A 196 -8.04 -16.76 -3.40
CA VAL A 196 -7.59 -15.80 -2.38
C VAL A 196 -8.48 -14.57 -2.38
N ALA A 197 -8.78 -14.01 -1.21
CA ALA A 197 -9.58 -12.79 -1.10
C ALA A 197 -8.80 -11.58 -1.68
N PRO A 198 -9.48 -10.59 -2.28
CA PRO A 198 -8.84 -9.38 -2.82
C PRO A 198 -7.92 -8.67 -1.83
N VAL A 199 -8.36 -8.57 -0.57
CA VAL A 199 -7.58 -7.95 0.52
C VAL A 199 -6.23 -8.63 0.75
N ASP A 200 -6.15 -9.95 0.59
CA ASP A 200 -4.92 -10.70 0.80
C ASP A 200 -3.98 -10.57 -0.40
N LEU A 201 -4.54 -10.63 -1.61
CA LEU A 201 -3.77 -10.46 -2.84
C LEU A 201 -3.17 -9.04 -2.94
N PHE A 202 -3.97 -8.01 -2.67
CA PHE A 202 -3.52 -6.63 -2.71
C PHE A 202 -2.60 -6.26 -1.55
N ARG A 203 -2.73 -6.90 -0.37
CA ARG A 203 -1.72 -6.76 0.69
C ARG A 203 -0.34 -7.14 0.20
N GLY A 204 -0.21 -8.27 -0.49
CA GLY A 204 1.06 -8.68 -1.09
C GLY A 204 1.61 -7.67 -2.10
N LEU A 205 0.73 -7.03 -2.88
CA LEU A 205 1.10 -5.96 -3.80
C LEU A 205 1.62 -4.72 -3.04
N PHE A 206 0.91 -4.25 -2.02
CA PHE A 206 1.30 -3.05 -1.26
C PHE A 206 2.57 -3.26 -0.45
N GLN A 207 2.74 -4.43 0.17
CA GLN A 207 3.99 -4.81 0.81
C GLN A 207 5.16 -4.86 -0.19
N SER A 208 4.91 -5.34 -1.41
CA SER A 208 5.92 -5.29 -2.48
C SER A 208 6.27 -3.86 -2.86
N ALA A 209 5.28 -2.95 -2.87
CA ALA A 209 5.50 -1.54 -3.16
C ALA A 209 6.30 -0.84 -2.06
N GLU A 210 5.95 -1.08 -0.79
CA GLU A 210 6.63 -0.55 0.40
C GLU A 210 8.13 -0.88 0.39
N VAL A 211 8.48 -2.14 0.09
CA VAL A 211 9.88 -2.60 -0.04
C VAL A 211 10.70 -1.69 -0.96
N PHE A 212 10.12 -1.23 -2.07
CA PHE A 212 10.83 -0.41 -3.04
C PHE A 212 10.78 1.08 -2.71
N SER A 213 9.68 1.59 -2.14
CA SER A 213 9.62 2.98 -1.66
C SER A 213 10.61 3.22 -0.53
N ASP A 214 10.73 2.28 0.42
CA ASP A 214 11.67 2.35 1.54
C ASP A 214 13.13 2.30 1.08
N ALA A 215 13.42 1.41 0.13
CA ALA A 215 14.74 1.33 -0.52
C ALA A 215 15.05 2.50 -1.47
N ARG A 216 14.13 3.46 -1.59
CA ARG A 216 14.16 4.59 -2.51
C ARG A 216 14.39 4.22 -3.97
N ARG A 217 13.86 3.06 -4.38
CA ARG A 217 13.98 2.56 -5.74
C ARG A 217 12.73 2.87 -6.55
N ARG A 218 12.92 3.57 -7.65
CA ARG A 218 11.85 3.96 -8.57
C ARG A 218 11.90 3.16 -9.86
N PHE A 219 10.73 3.03 -10.46
CA PHE A 219 10.52 2.43 -11.77
C PHE A 219 9.79 3.46 -12.63
N ASP A 220 9.85 3.31 -13.95
CA ASP A 220 8.99 4.06 -14.87
C ASP A 220 7.59 3.43 -14.87
N LYS A 221 7.53 2.10 -14.74
CA LYS A 221 6.31 1.32 -14.64
C LYS A 221 6.48 -0.02 -13.94
N VAL A 222 5.37 -0.54 -13.44
CA VAL A 222 5.26 -1.85 -12.82
C VAL A 222 4.21 -2.68 -13.53
N ILE A 223 4.57 -3.89 -13.94
CA ILE A 223 3.69 -4.84 -14.60
C ILE A 223 3.21 -5.85 -13.57
N LEU A 224 1.89 -5.95 -13.41
CA LEU A 224 1.25 -7.06 -12.71
C LEU A 224 1.00 -8.19 -13.70
N ALA A 225 1.71 -9.29 -13.52
CA ALA A 225 1.65 -10.45 -14.40
C ALA A 225 1.01 -11.66 -13.71
N ARG A 226 0.46 -12.56 -14.52
CA ARG A 226 0.00 -13.89 -14.11
C ARG A 226 0.74 -14.92 -14.95
N ASN A 227 1.55 -15.76 -14.31
CA ASN A 227 2.40 -16.76 -14.99
C ASN A 227 3.21 -16.16 -16.16
N GLY A 228 3.76 -14.96 -15.96
CA GLY A 228 4.54 -14.24 -16.97
C GLY A 228 3.74 -13.46 -18.02
N LYS A 229 2.41 -13.64 -18.10
CA LYS A 229 1.53 -12.85 -18.96
C LYS A 229 1.20 -11.50 -18.29
N PRO A 230 1.48 -10.35 -18.91
CA PRO A 230 1.05 -9.05 -18.39
C PRO A 230 -0.46 -8.95 -18.31
N ILE A 231 -1.00 -8.59 -17.15
CA ILE A 231 -2.43 -8.39 -16.92
C ILE A 231 -2.74 -6.90 -16.72
N PHE A 232 -1.99 -6.25 -15.83
CA PHE A 232 -2.08 -4.82 -15.59
C PHE A 232 -0.72 -4.14 -15.64
N GLU A 233 -0.74 -2.84 -15.89
CA GLU A 233 0.38 -1.92 -15.73
C GLU A 233 -0.02 -0.84 -14.70
N ILE A 234 0.94 -0.45 -13.86
CA ILE A 234 0.83 0.66 -12.91
C ILE A 234 1.96 1.62 -13.23
N SER A 235 1.68 2.93 -13.22
CA SER A 235 2.74 3.93 -13.34
C SER A 235 3.73 3.79 -12.18
N GLY A 236 5.02 4.00 -12.42
CA GLY A 236 6.01 3.90 -11.36
C GLY A 236 5.81 4.90 -10.23
N SER A 237 5.23 6.07 -10.53
CA SER A 237 4.81 7.06 -9.53
C SER A 237 3.66 6.56 -8.67
N ASP A 238 2.61 5.98 -9.25
CA ASP A 238 1.48 5.43 -8.49
C ASP A 238 1.93 4.27 -7.61
N PHE A 239 2.78 3.38 -8.15
CA PHE A 239 3.35 2.28 -7.39
C PHE A 239 4.19 2.76 -6.21
N TRP A 240 5.01 3.80 -6.41
CA TRP A 240 5.76 4.43 -5.32
C TRP A 240 4.83 5.00 -4.24
N THR A 241 3.77 5.72 -4.64
CA THR A 241 2.80 6.31 -3.72
C THR A 241 2.10 5.23 -2.90
N LEU A 242 1.66 4.14 -3.53
CA LEU A 242 1.05 3.01 -2.84
C LEU A 242 1.96 2.43 -1.75
N GLY A 243 3.25 2.26 -2.06
CA GLY A 243 4.23 1.76 -1.08
C GLY A 243 4.46 2.73 0.08
N SER A 244 4.61 4.02 -0.23
CA SER A 244 4.83 5.06 0.78
C SER A 244 3.64 5.25 1.70
N GLU A 245 2.42 5.23 1.16
CA GLU A 245 1.19 5.36 1.94
C GLU A 245 0.97 4.12 2.83
N TYR A 246 1.18 2.93 2.27
CA TYR A 246 1.07 1.68 3.01
C TYR A 246 2.05 1.64 4.20
N GLY A 247 3.33 1.93 3.96
CA GLY A 247 4.36 1.96 5.02
C GLY A 247 4.17 3.08 6.04
N SER A 248 3.46 4.15 5.68
CA SER A 248 3.09 5.22 6.62
C SER A 248 1.85 4.89 7.46
N GLY A 249 1.25 3.72 7.28
CA GLY A 249 0.07 3.27 8.02
C GLY A 249 -1.26 3.77 7.48
N GLN A 250 -1.32 4.16 6.19
CA GLN A 250 -2.60 4.50 5.54
C GLN A 250 -3.55 3.30 5.62
N ASN A 251 -4.84 3.59 5.77
CA ASN A 251 -5.87 2.56 5.85
C ASN A 251 -5.84 1.65 4.59
N PRO A 252 -5.59 0.33 4.74
CA PRO A 252 -5.53 -0.58 3.59
C PRO A 252 -6.82 -0.61 2.77
N MET A 253 -7.98 -0.38 3.39
CA MET A 253 -9.25 -0.33 2.65
C MET A 253 -9.32 0.85 1.68
N TYR A 254 -8.73 1.98 2.03
CA TYR A 254 -8.63 3.12 1.11
C TYR A 254 -7.75 2.77 -0.10
N LEU A 255 -6.59 2.14 0.15
CA LEU A 255 -5.66 1.71 -0.91
C LEU A 255 -6.30 0.66 -1.82
N ILE A 256 -7.04 -0.31 -1.27
CA ILE A 256 -7.76 -1.32 -2.04
C ILE A 256 -8.82 -0.67 -2.93
N ARG A 257 -9.62 0.22 -2.36
CA ARG A 257 -10.72 0.89 -3.06
C ARG A 257 -10.22 1.75 -4.22
N THR A 258 -9.09 2.44 -4.06
CA THR A 258 -8.57 3.38 -5.07
C THR A 258 -7.54 2.76 -6.02
N LEU A 259 -7.07 1.53 -5.76
CA LEU A 259 -6.12 0.82 -6.61
C LEU A 259 -6.61 0.64 -8.06
N PRO A 260 -7.86 0.24 -8.35
CA PRO A 260 -8.31 -0.01 -9.72
C PRO A 260 -8.14 1.17 -10.67
N GLU A 261 -8.36 2.39 -10.19
CA GLU A 261 -8.20 3.64 -10.96
C GLU A 261 -6.73 3.88 -11.39
N LYS A 262 -5.78 3.22 -10.74
CA LYS A 262 -4.34 3.27 -11.03
C LYS A 262 -3.89 2.17 -12.00
N LEU A 263 -4.78 1.24 -12.35
CA LEU A 263 -4.48 0.11 -13.22
C LEU A 263 -4.73 0.46 -14.69
N TYR A 264 -3.78 0.11 -15.54
CA TYR A 264 -3.88 0.19 -16.99
C TYR A 264 -3.82 -1.21 -17.58
N ARG A 265 -4.52 -1.42 -18.70
CA ARG A 265 -4.36 -2.63 -19.51
C ARG A 265 -3.01 -2.59 -20.24
N PRO A 266 -2.46 -3.72 -20.71
CA PRO A 266 -1.19 -3.75 -21.44
C PRO A 266 -1.18 -2.96 -22.74
N ASN A 267 -2.36 -2.57 -23.24
CA ASN A 267 -2.51 -1.67 -24.40
C ASN A 267 -2.44 -0.17 -24.04
N GLY A 268 -2.18 0.16 -22.76
CA GLY A 268 -2.04 1.53 -22.26
C GLY A 268 -3.36 2.25 -21.96
N ARG A 269 -4.53 1.61 -22.13
CA ARG A 269 -5.81 2.20 -21.73
C ARG A 269 -6.08 1.97 -20.24
N PRO A 270 -6.77 2.89 -19.54
CA PRO A 270 -7.24 2.65 -18.18
C PRO A 270 -8.00 1.31 -18.10
N ALA A 271 -7.74 0.53 -17.05
CA ALA A 271 -8.45 -0.73 -16.82
C ALA A 271 -9.86 -0.46 -16.28
N TYR A 272 -9.97 0.52 -15.39
CA TYR A 272 -11.19 0.95 -14.70
C TYR A 272 -11.41 2.45 -14.87
N SER A 273 -12.65 2.90 -14.67
CA SER A 273 -13.03 4.31 -14.67
C SER A 273 -12.94 4.92 -13.27
N THR A 274 -12.88 6.24 -13.18
CA THR A 274 -13.09 6.97 -11.94
C THR A 274 -14.58 7.17 -11.69
N TRP A 275 -14.99 7.14 -10.43
CA TRP A 275 -16.39 7.31 -10.04
C TRP A 275 -16.62 8.67 -9.39
N GLU A 276 -17.72 9.32 -9.78
CA GLU A 276 -18.17 10.58 -9.19
C GLU A 276 -19.60 10.42 -8.65
N GLY A 277 -19.93 11.16 -7.59
CA GLY A 277 -21.27 11.14 -6.98
C GLY A 277 -21.23 11.01 -5.46
N GLY A 278 -22.32 10.50 -4.88
CA GLY A 278 -22.43 10.32 -3.43
C GLY A 278 -21.44 9.28 -2.90
N PHE A 279 -20.87 9.55 -1.72
CA PHE A 279 -19.81 8.74 -1.11
C PHE A 279 -20.09 7.24 -1.11
N LEU A 280 -21.28 6.82 -0.65
CA LEU A 280 -21.65 5.41 -0.59
C LEU A 280 -21.70 4.74 -1.98
N GLY A 281 -22.18 5.47 -3.00
CA GLY A 281 -22.25 4.97 -4.37
C GLY A 281 -20.86 4.81 -4.99
N VAL A 282 -20.00 5.82 -4.82
CA VAL A 282 -18.60 5.79 -5.26
C VAL A 282 -17.84 4.64 -4.60
N VAL A 283 -17.96 4.50 -3.28
CA VAL A 283 -17.31 3.42 -2.53
C VAL A 283 -17.80 2.04 -2.98
N SER A 284 -19.10 1.86 -3.21
CA SER A 284 -19.64 0.59 -3.70
C SER A 284 -19.02 0.21 -5.04
N ARG A 285 -18.98 1.15 -6.00
CA ARG A 285 -18.43 0.91 -7.34
C ARG A 285 -16.93 0.62 -7.33
N GLN A 286 -16.18 1.37 -6.53
CA GLN A 286 -14.76 1.11 -6.37
C GLN A 286 -14.46 -0.24 -5.71
N MET A 287 -15.32 -0.72 -4.81
CA MET A 287 -15.20 -2.05 -4.23
C MET A 287 -15.56 -3.16 -5.24
N GLU A 288 -16.52 -2.92 -6.12
CA GLU A 288 -16.82 -3.80 -7.27
C GLU A 288 -15.58 -3.90 -8.18
N ASP A 289 -15.00 -2.77 -8.57
CA ASP A 289 -13.80 -2.71 -9.40
C ASP A 289 -12.58 -3.37 -8.74
N ALA A 290 -12.41 -3.19 -7.43
CA ALA A 290 -11.33 -3.83 -6.67
C ALA A 290 -11.48 -5.36 -6.66
N THR A 291 -12.71 -5.85 -6.54
CA THR A 291 -13.01 -7.29 -6.59
C THR A 291 -12.74 -7.84 -7.99
N ASP A 292 -13.23 -7.16 -9.03
CA ASP A 292 -12.98 -7.52 -10.43
C ASP A 292 -11.48 -7.50 -10.79
N ALA A 293 -10.74 -6.50 -10.31
CA ALA A 293 -9.30 -6.39 -10.53
C ALA A 293 -8.53 -7.55 -9.89
N ALA A 294 -8.92 -7.97 -8.68
CA ALA A 294 -8.32 -9.12 -8.03
C ALA A 294 -8.60 -10.42 -8.80
N HIS A 295 -9.85 -10.63 -9.25
CA HIS A 295 -10.22 -11.79 -10.07
C HIS A 295 -9.47 -11.80 -11.41
N THR A 296 -9.44 -10.66 -12.10
CA THR A 296 -8.74 -10.50 -13.37
C THR A 296 -7.25 -10.76 -13.24
N TRP A 297 -6.60 -10.28 -12.18
CA TRP A 297 -5.18 -10.55 -11.95
C TRP A 297 -4.92 -12.00 -11.57
N ALA A 298 -5.78 -12.60 -10.75
CA ALA A 298 -5.67 -14.00 -10.35
C ALA A 298 -6.00 -15.00 -11.47
N ASP A 299 -6.74 -14.55 -12.50
CA ASP A 299 -7.27 -15.37 -13.59
C ASP A 299 -8.23 -16.45 -13.04
N TYR A 300 -9.21 -15.98 -12.26
CA TYR A 300 -10.34 -16.80 -11.75
C TYR A 300 -11.53 -16.79 -12.70
#